data_AF-A0A2N1XVW6-F1
#
_entry.id   AF-A0A2N1XVW6-F1
#
_cell.length_a   1.000
_cell.length_b   1.000
_cell.length_c   1.000
_cell.angle_alpha   90.00
_cell.angle_beta   90.00
_cell.angle_gamma   90.00
#
_symmetry.space_group_name_H-M   'P 1'
#
loop_
_entity.id
_entity.type
_entity.pdbx_description
1 polymer ?
#
loop_
_entity_poly.entity_id
_entity_poly.type
_entity_poly.pdbx_seq_one_letter_code
_entity_poly.pdbx_strand_id
1 'polypeptide(L)'
;MRFFLDKDMTHIKQYASTSLTMIALARNIGFKKIVIHGLDFGGPHFFHADDFDNITNLKPAIYDYQKDLPLHTTSDSNLGVGVKDVISVLFKLLEEDDVLLMAASSSSPASDYLPVYQQK
;
A
#
# COMPACT_ATOMS: atom_id res chain seq x y z
N MET A 1 0.75 -15.24 8.53
CA MET A 1 0.94 -14.03 7.71
C MET A 1 0.92 -14.25 6.20
N ARG A 2 1.14 -15.47 5.67
CA ARG A 2 1.05 -15.76 4.22
C ARG A 2 -0.33 -15.51 3.59
N PHE A 3 -1.39 -15.51 4.40
CA PHE A 3 -2.75 -15.18 3.98
C PHE A 3 -2.90 -13.88 3.17
N PHE A 4 -1.99 -12.91 3.28
CA PHE A 4 -2.03 -11.69 2.45
C PHE A 4 -1.67 -11.93 0.98
N LEU A 5 -0.80 -12.90 0.70
CA LEU A 5 -0.30 -13.24 -0.63
C LEU A 5 -1.09 -14.39 -1.27
N ASP A 6 -1.63 -15.27 -0.43
CA ASP A 6 -2.41 -16.41 -0.88
C ASP A 6 -3.65 -15.95 -1.65
N LYS A 7 -3.83 -16.56 -2.82
CA LYS A 7 -4.95 -16.27 -3.72
C LYS A 7 -6.25 -16.66 -3.04
N ASP A 8 -7.06 -15.66 -2.67
CA ASP A 8 -8.48 -15.88 -2.43
C ASP A 8 -9.20 -15.74 -3.77
N MET A 9 -9.70 -16.86 -4.29
CA MET A 9 -10.41 -16.92 -5.57
C MET A 9 -11.77 -16.22 -5.53
N THR A 10 -12.24 -15.85 -4.34
CA THR A 10 -13.62 -15.44 -4.10
C THR A 10 -13.74 -13.99 -3.62
N HIS A 11 -12.74 -13.45 -2.92
CA HIS A 11 -12.83 -12.12 -2.33
C HIS A 11 -11.50 -11.34 -2.40
N ILE A 12 -11.60 -10.03 -2.63
CA ILE A 12 -10.50 -9.09 -2.38
C ILE A 12 -10.58 -8.70 -0.91
N LYS A 13 -9.49 -8.89 -0.16
CA LYS A 13 -9.48 -8.65 1.28
C LYS A 13 -9.51 -7.15 1.57
N GLN A 14 -10.63 -6.68 2.12
CA GLN A 14 -10.94 -5.27 2.34
C GLN A 14 -9.98 -4.52 3.28
N TYR A 15 -9.20 -5.25 4.09
CA TYR A 15 -8.20 -4.68 5.01
C TYR A 15 -6.85 -4.35 4.35
N ALA A 16 -6.65 -4.70 3.07
CA ALA A 16 -5.43 -4.40 2.35
C ALA A 16 -5.58 -3.09 1.57
N SER A 17 -4.61 -2.18 1.70
CA SER A 17 -4.56 -1.02 0.80
C SER A 17 -4.50 -1.49 -0.67
N THR A 18 -4.93 -0.64 -1.59
CA THR A 18 -4.82 -0.91 -3.04
C THR A 18 -3.39 -1.33 -3.41
N SER A 19 -2.39 -0.71 -2.81
CA SER A 19 -0.98 -1.01 -3.02
C SER A 19 -0.63 -2.46 -2.65
N LEU A 20 -1.05 -2.93 -1.47
CA LEU A 20 -0.79 -4.30 -1.02
C LEU A 20 -1.49 -5.33 -1.91
N THR A 21 -2.74 -5.03 -2.30
CA THR A 21 -3.50 -5.89 -3.21
C THR A 21 -2.81 -6.02 -4.57
N MET A 22 -2.29 -4.93 -5.12
CA MET A 22 -1.59 -4.94 -6.40
C MET A 22 -0.26 -5.71 -6.34
N ILE A 23 0.46 -5.66 -5.22
CA ILE A 23 1.68 -6.45 -5.03
C ILE A 23 1.36 -7.95 -5.03
N ALA A 24 0.34 -8.36 -4.28
CA ALA A 24 -0.11 -9.75 -4.25
C ALA A 24 -0.56 -10.23 -5.65
N LEU A 25 -1.28 -9.39 -6.38
CA LEU A 25 -1.69 -9.68 -7.76
C LEU A 25 -0.49 -9.86 -8.69
N ALA A 26 0.48 -8.93 -8.66
CA ALA A 26 1.68 -9.01 -9.49
C ALA A 26 2.47 -10.30 -9.21
N ARG A 27 2.68 -10.64 -7.93
CA ARG A 27 3.31 -11.92 -7.54
C ARG A 27 2.54 -13.11 -8.11
N ASN A 28 1.21 -13.13 -7.99
CA ASN A 28 0.38 -14.23 -8.45
C ASN A 28 0.30 -14.35 -9.99
N ILE A 29 0.55 -13.27 -10.72
CA ILE A 29 0.69 -13.30 -12.19
C ILE A 29 2.08 -13.82 -12.62
N GLY A 30 3.04 -13.91 -11.68
CA GLY A 30 4.39 -14.43 -11.93
C GLY A 30 5.45 -13.35 -12.11
N PHE A 31 5.18 -12.10 -11.73
CA PHE A 31 6.22 -11.08 -11.70
C PHE A 31 7.26 -11.40 -10.62
N LYS A 32 8.53 -11.36 -11.02
CA LYS A 32 9.69 -11.64 -10.16
C LYS A 32 10.39 -10.40 -9.61
N LYS A 33 10.08 -9.24 -10.18
CA LYS A 33 10.56 -7.94 -9.73
C LYS A 33 9.37 -6.99 -9.74
N ILE A 34 9.07 -6.40 -8.59
CA ILE A 34 7.96 -5.48 -8.40
C ILE A 34 8.57 -4.17 -7.88
N VAL A 35 8.39 -3.09 -8.63
CA VAL A 35 8.85 -1.75 -8.23
C VAL A 35 7.62 -0.96 -7.79
N ILE A 36 7.66 -0.38 -6.59
CA ILE A 36 6.56 0.42 -6.04
C ILE A 36 6.91 1.91 -6.14
N HIS A 37 5.91 2.69 -6.53
CA HIS A 37 5.95 4.14 -6.67
C HIS A 37 4.68 4.72 -6.01
N GLY A 38 4.80 5.88 -5.36
CA GLY A 38 3.68 6.57 -4.68
C GLY A 38 3.18 5.90 -3.39
N LEU A 39 4.05 5.14 -2.70
CA LEU A 39 3.76 4.61 -1.36
C LEU A 39 4.39 5.53 -0.31
N ASP A 40 3.64 6.54 0.10
CA ASP A 40 4.15 7.63 0.94
C ASP A 40 3.64 7.59 2.39
N PHE A 41 2.93 6.52 2.77
CA PHE A 41 2.43 6.26 4.13
C PHE A 41 1.67 7.43 4.79
N GLY A 42 0.79 8.09 4.04
CA GLY A 42 0.05 9.27 4.49
C GLY A 42 0.69 10.60 4.05
N GLY A 43 1.74 10.56 3.22
CA GLY A 43 2.26 11.73 2.51
C GLY A 43 1.27 12.30 1.47
N PRO A 44 1.55 13.52 0.98
CA PRO A 44 0.68 14.19 0.01
C PRO A 44 0.65 13.45 -1.33
N HIS A 45 -0.48 13.50 -2.03
CA HIS A 45 -0.57 12.99 -3.39
C HIS A 45 0.28 13.83 -4.35
N PHE A 46 0.87 13.18 -5.36
CA PHE A 46 1.75 13.82 -6.35
C PHE A 46 1.06 14.91 -7.19
N PHE A 47 -0.26 14.81 -7.39
CA PHE A 47 -1.03 15.79 -8.14
C PHE A 47 -1.90 16.62 -7.20
N HIS A 48 -1.93 17.92 -7.47
CA HIS A 48 -2.98 18.82 -7.04
C HIS A 48 -3.83 19.07 -8.29
N ALA A 49 -5.04 18.53 -8.35
CA ALA A 49 -5.99 18.98 -9.37
C ALA A 49 -6.82 20.08 -8.72
N ASP A 50 -6.88 21.25 -9.34
CA ASP A 50 -7.66 22.39 -8.82
C ASP A 50 -9.15 22.04 -8.66
N ASP A 51 -9.61 21.02 -9.41
CA ASP A 51 -10.96 20.45 -9.32
C ASP A 51 -11.06 19.23 -8.38
N PHE A 52 -9.98 18.78 -7.73
CA PHE A 52 -10.04 17.65 -6.78
C PHE A 52 -10.83 18.00 -5.52
N ASP A 53 -10.95 19.29 -5.19
CA ASP A 53 -11.82 19.81 -4.13
C ASP A 53 -13.32 19.61 -4.46
N ASN A 54 -13.66 19.30 -5.72
CA ASN A 54 -15.01 18.90 -6.11
C ASN A 54 -15.38 17.47 -5.66
N ILE A 55 -14.53 16.76 -4.91
CA ILE A 55 -14.97 15.60 -4.12
C ILE A 55 -16.09 15.99 -3.15
N THR A 56 -16.19 17.27 -2.77
CA THR A 56 -17.36 17.80 -2.04
C THR A 56 -18.69 17.63 -2.81
N ASN A 57 -18.66 17.60 -4.15
CA ASN A 57 -19.82 17.31 -5.01
C ASN A 57 -20.06 15.80 -5.18
N LEU A 58 -19.01 14.98 -5.02
CA LEU A 58 -19.15 13.54 -4.80
C LEU A 58 -19.53 13.31 -3.33
N LYS A 59 -20.71 13.80 -2.91
CA LYS A 59 -21.24 13.55 -1.56
C LYS A 59 -20.96 12.11 -1.14
N PRO A 60 -20.10 11.88 -0.14
CA PRO A 60 -20.05 10.57 0.46
C PRO A 60 -21.05 10.64 1.60
N ALA A 61 -22.07 9.80 1.57
CA ALA A 61 -22.82 9.43 2.79
C ALA A 61 -21.91 8.80 3.89
N ILE A 62 -20.58 8.85 3.73
CA ILE A 62 -19.59 8.08 4.47
C ILE A 62 -18.56 8.99 5.17
N TYR A 63 -18.22 10.18 4.62
CA TYR A 63 -17.16 11.03 5.20
C TYR A 63 -17.62 11.87 6.39
N ASP A 64 -18.88 12.32 6.42
CA ASP A 64 -19.42 13.04 7.60
C ASP A 64 -19.66 12.12 8.80
N TYR A 65 -19.71 10.79 8.60
CA TYR A 65 -19.85 9.80 9.68
C TYR A 65 -18.53 9.43 10.37
N GLN A 66 -17.38 9.88 9.86
CA GLN A 66 -16.06 9.44 10.33
C GLN A 66 -15.25 10.51 11.08
N LYS A 67 -15.74 11.76 11.18
CA LYS A 67 -15.00 12.83 11.88
C LYS A 67 -14.73 12.53 13.37
N ASP A 68 -15.59 11.71 14.00
CA ASP A 68 -15.46 11.30 15.40
C ASP A 68 -15.16 9.80 15.56
N LEU A 69 -14.97 9.06 14.47
CA LEU A 69 -14.57 7.66 14.56
C LEU A 69 -13.05 7.59 14.73
N PRO A 70 -12.55 6.76 15.66
CA PRO A 70 -11.11 6.56 15.80
C PRO A 70 -10.54 6.15 14.44
N LEU A 71 -9.41 6.75 14.08
CA LEU A 71 -8.61 6.35 12.92
C LEU A 71 -8.57 4.82 12.88
N HIS A 72 -8.90 4.23 11.73
CA HIS A 72 -8.87 2.77 11.58
C HIS A 72 -7.49 2.29 12.06
N THR A 73 -7.44 1.23 12.87
CA THR A 73 -6.21 0.78 13.57
C THR A 73 -5.02 0.48 12.65
N THR A 74 -5.26 0.34 11.35
CA THR A 74 -4.21 0.15 10.32
C THR A 74 -3.65 1.46 9.76
N SER A 75 -4.23 2.61 10.11
CA SER A 75 -3.85 3.96 9.67
C SER A 75 -3.05 4.72 10.72
N ASP A 76 -3.18 4.37 12.00
CA ASP A 76 -2.40 4.94 13.10
C ASP A 76 -1.40 3.90 13.62
N SER A 77 -0.11 4.13 13.35
CA SER A 77 0.99 3.27 13.81
C SER A 77 1.14 3.26 15.34
N ASN A 78 0.52 4.19 16.06
CA ASN A 78 0.56 4.22 17.53
C ASN A 78 -0.49 3.32 18.19
N LEU A 79 -1.48 2.83 17.43
CA LEU A 79 -2.60 2.02 17.93
C LEU A 79 -2.67 0.61 17.29
N GLY A 80 -1.82 0.29 16.31
CA GLY A 80 -1.84 -1.00 15.63
C GLY A 80 -0.75 -1.22 14.58
N VAL A 81 -0.92 -2.28 13.78
CA VAL A 81 -0.01 -2.64 12.67
C VAL A 81 -0.34 -1.76 11.46
N GLY A 82 0.56 -0.83 11.12
CA GLY A 82 0.42 0.06 9.98
C GLY A 82 0.94 -0.55 8.67
N VAL A 83 0.67 0.13 7.55
CA VAL A 83 1.19 -0.28 6.23
C VAL A 83 2.73 -0.35 6.21
N LYS A 84 3.42 0.47 7.01
CA LYS A 84 4.88 0.45 7.21
C LYS A 84 5.36 -0.87 7.82
N ASP A 85 4.63 -1.40 8.80
CA ASP A 85 4.96 -2.68 9.43
C ASP A 85 4.69 -3.83 8.46
N VAL A 86 3.56 -3.75 7.74
CA VAL A 86 3.19 -4.76 6.74
C VAL A 86 4.19 -4.82 5.59
N ILE A 87 4.65 -3.69 5.06
CA ILE A 87 5.53 -3.67 3.88
C ILE A 87 6.88 -4.34 4.17
N SER A 88 7.42 -4.13 5.38
CA SER A 88 8.69 -4.71 5.80
C SER A 88 8.64 -6.24 5.89
N VAL A 89 7.51 -6.78 6.37
CA VAL A 89 7.33 -8.23 6.44
C VAL A 89 6.96 -8.80 5.07
N LEU A 90 6.17 -8.07 4.28
CA LEU A 90 5.81 -8.47 2.92
C LEU A 90 7.04 -8.63 2.03
N PHE A 91 8.01 -7.70 2.15
CA PHE A 91 9.30 -7.79 1.46
C PHE A 91 9.99 -9.13 1.72
N LYS A 92 10.12 -9.52 2.99
CA LYS A 92 10.76 -10.80 3.37
C LYS A 92 10.01 -12.02 2.82
N LEU A 93 8.68 -12.00 2.91
CA LEU A 93 7.85 -13.10 2.40
C LEU A 93 7.95 -13.25 0.88
N LEU A 94 8.05 -12.14 0.15
CA LEU A 94 8.23 -12.16 -1.30
C LEU A 94 9.64 -12.64 -1.67
N GLU A 95 10.66 -12.26 -0.91
CA GLU A 95 12.04 -12.72 -1.12
C GLU A 95 12.14 -14.25 -0.97
N GLU A 96 11.45 -14.84 0.02
CA GLU A 96 11.32 -16.30 0.16
C GLU A 96 10.70 -16.98 -1.07
N ASP A 97 9.82 -16.27 -1.80
CA ASP A 97 9.17 -16.71 -3.04
C ASP A 97 9.98 -16.37 -4.31
N ASP A 98 11.22 -15.90 -4.15
CA ASP A 98 12.07 -15.42 -5.26
C ASP A 98 11.39 -14.27 -6.02
N VAL A 99 10.73 -13.37 -5.29
CA VAL A 99 10.13 -12.14 -5.81
C VAL A 99 10.74 -10.94 -5.10
N LEU A 100 11.38 -10.06 -5.86
CA LEU A 100 12.03 -8.87 -5.31
C LEU A 100 11.08 -7.68 -5.32
N LEU A 101 10.79 -7.13 -4.14
CA LEU A 101 10.03 -5.89 -3.97
C LEU A 101 10.99 -4.71 -3.75
N MET A 102 10.83 -3.63 -4.52
CA MET A 102 11.74 -2.48 -4.53
C MET A 102 11.00 -1.15 -4.48
N ALA A 103 11.64 -0.13 -3.90
CA ALA A 103 11.23 1.26 -4.04
C ALA A 103 11.73 1.83 -5.38
N ALA A 104 10.91 2.65 -6.04
CA ALA A 104 11.26 3.24 -7.34
C ALA A 104 12.41 4.25 -7.28
N SER A 105 12.61 4.94 -6.15
CA SER A 105 13.61 5.98 -5.97
C SER A 105 14.10 6.01 -4.53
N SER A 106 15.35 6.45 -4.32
CA SER A 106 15.92 6.74 -2.99
C SER A 106 15.28 7.94 -2.30
N SER A 107 14.47 8.73 -3.02
CA SER A 107 13.71 9.85 -2.46
C SER A 107 12.31 9.45 -2.00
N SER A 108 11.89 8.21 -2.22
CA SER A 108 10.56 7.74 -1.80
C SER A 108 10.58 7.36 -0.32
N PRO A 109 9.56 7.69 0.48
CA PRO A 109 9.43 7.16 1.84
C PRO A 109 9.50 5.62 1.91
N ALA A 110 9.11 4.92 0.85
CA ALA A 110 9.24 3.46 0.77
C ALA A 110 10.69 2.96 0.77
N SER A 111 11.68 3.78 0.39
CA SER A 111 13.09 3.38 0.38
C SER A 111 13.69 3.18 1.77
N ASP A 112 13.04 3.67 2.81
CA ASP A 112 13.45 3.40 4.20
C ASP A 112 13.22 1.92 4.60
N TYR A 113 12.36 1.22 3.84
CA TYR A 113 11.94 -0.15 4.14
C TYR A 113 12.29 -1.15 3.02
N LEU A 114 12.52 -0.66 1.81
CA LEU A 114 12.73 -1.48 0.61
C LEU A 114 14.03 -1.08 -0.11
N PRO A 115 14.72 -2.04 -0.76
CA PRO A 115 15.85 -1.71 -1.62
C PRO A 115 15.41 -0.81 -2.78
N VAL A 116 16.29 0.12 -3.17
CA VAL A 116 16.02 1.05 -4.28
C VAL A 116 16.29 0.35 -5.62
N TYR A 117 15.35 0.48 -6.56
CA TYR A 117 15.52 0.00 -7.91
C TYR A 117 16.69 0.72 -8.61
N GLN A 118 17.63 -0.06 -9.14
CA GLN A 118 18.72 0.46 -9.97
C GLN A 118 18.51 -0.04 -11.40
N GLN A 119 18.31 0.89 -12.32
CA GLN A 119 18.27 0.59 -13.74
C GLN A 119 19.71 0.31 -14.20
N LYS A 120 19.97 -0.94 -14.62
CA LYS A 120 21.23 -1.32 -15.28
C LYS A 120 21.16 -1.03 -16.77
#